data_AF-A0A945LKV4-F1
#
_entry.id   AF-A0A945LKV4-F1
#
_cell.length_a   1.000
_cell.length_b   1.000
_cell.length_c   1.000
_cell.angle_alpha   90.00
_cell.angle_beta   90.00
_cell.angle_gamma   90.00
#
_symmetry.space_group_name_H-M   'P 1'
#
loop_
_entity.id
_entity.type
_entity.pdbx_description
1 polymer ?
#
loop_
_entity_poly.entity_id
_entity_poly.type
_entity_poly.pdbx_seq_one_letter_code
_entity_poly.pdbx_strand_id
1 'polypeptide(L)' 'NSNSYFVSDVNEIHSDWFSLANSVGVCGATSTPLWMMERVSEFISKIK' A
#
# COMPACT_ATOMS: atom_id res chain seq x y z
N ASN A 1 -8.93 -7.86 8.88
CA ASN A 1 -8.33 -8.46 7.68
C ASN A 1 -6.90 -8.85 8.05
N SER A 2 -6.51 -10.11 7.89
CA SER A 2 -5.17 -10.60 8.27
C SER A 2 -4.05 -10.09 7.36
N ASN A 3 -4.40 -9.64 6.15
CA ASN A 3 -3.48 -9.11 5.15
C ASN A 3 -3.47 -7.57 5.16
N SER A 4 -3.63 -6.98 6.34
CA SER A 4 -3.56 -5.52 6.54
C SER A 4 -2.24 -5.18 7.22
N TYR A 5 -1.45 -4.35 6.54
CA TYR A 5 -0.12 -3.96 7.00
C TYR A 5 -0.11 -2.45 7.26
N PHE A 6 0.51 -2.06 8.36
CA PHE A 6 0.80 -0.65 8.64
C PHE A 6 2.15 -0.32 8.03
N VAL A 7 2.18 0.70 7.17
CA VAL A 7 3.39 1.17 6.51
C VAL A 7 3.49 2.68 6.66
N SER A 8 4.70 3.18 6.90
CA SER A 8 4.97 4.62 6.97
C SER A 8 5.58 5.18 5.70
N ASP A 9 6.13 4.33 4.84
CA ASP A 9 6.75 4.72 3.57
C ASP A 9 6.66 3.57 2.54
N VAL A 10 6.87 3.88 1.26
CA VAL A 10 6.84 2.89 0.17
C VAL A 10 7.94 1.83 0.30
N ASN A 11 9.04 2.14 0.98
CA ASN A 11 10.14 1.20 1.19
C ASN A 11 9.79 0.06 2.16
N GLU A 12 8.75 0.21 2.99
CA GLU A 12 8.27 -0.84 3.88
C GLU A 12 7.30 -1.80 3.18
N ILE A 13 6.95 -1.54 1.91
CA ILE A 13 6.03 -2.35 1.14
C ILE A 13 6.79 -3.53 0.51
N HIS A 14 6.38 -4.75 0.86
CA HIS A 14 6.96 -5.97 0.31
C HIS A 14 6.12 -6.53 -0.84
N SER A 15 6.78 -6.88 -1.95
CA SER A 15 6.12 -7.46 -3.14
C SER A 15 5.38 -8.76 -2.85
N ASP A 16 5.90 -9.55 -1.89
CA ASP A 16 5.35 -10.85 -1.51
C ASP A 16 3.93 -10.74 -0.92
N TRP A 17 3.55 -9.57 -0.41
CA TRP A 17 2.20 -9.31 0.09
C TRP A 17 1.13 -9.36 -1.00
N PHE A 18 1.53 -9.15 -2.26
CA PHE A 18 0.62 -9.03 -3.39
C PHE A 18 0.58 -10.27 -4.28
N SER A 19 1.46 -11.27 -4.07
CA SER A 19 1.58 -12.45 -4.95
C SER A 19 0.30 -13.26 -5.10
N LEU A 20 -0.57 -13.26 -4.09
CA LEU A 20 -1.86 -13.98 -4.09
C LEU A 20 -3.07 -13.02 -4.06
N ALA A 21 -2.85 -11.71 -4.18
CA ALA A 21 -3.89 -10.71 -4.02
C ALA A 21 -4.45 -10.24 -5.38
N ASN A 22 -5.74 -10.47 -5.60
CA ASN A 22 -6.42 -9.99 -6.81
C ASN A 22 -6.68 -8.48 -6.77
N SER A 23 -6.95 -7.91 -5.60
CA SER A 23 -7.16 -6.48 -5.36
C SER A 23 -6.43 -6.01 -4.11
N VAL A 24 -6.06 -4.72 -4.11
CA VAL A 24 -5.38 -4.07 -2.99
C VAL A 24 -6.12 -2.77 -2.67
N GLY A 25 -6.36 -2.52 -1.38
CA GLY A 25 -6.91 -1.25 -0.90
C GLY A 25 -5.85 -0.48 -0.13
N VAL A 26 -5.79 0.84 -0.35
CA VAL A 26 -4.91 1.76 0.38
C VAL A 26 -5.78 2.70 1.21
N CYS A 27 -5.46 2.86 2.49
CA CYS A 27 -6.16 3.77 3.40
C CYS A 27 -5.14 4.49 4.28
N GLY A 28 -5.41 5.76 4.61
CA GLY A 28 -4.55 6.61 5.43
C GLY A 28 -5.21 7.00 6.75
N ALA A 29 -4.40 7.44 7.71
CA ALA A 29 -4.88 8.04 8.94
C ALA A 29 -5.45 9.45 8.69
N THR A 30 -6.12 10.04 9.67
CA THR A 30 -6.70 11.40 9.57
C THR A 30 -5.68 12.47 9.16
N SER A 31 -4.40 12.31 9.53
CA SER A 31 -3.30 13.23 9.20
C SER A 31 -2.49 12.82 7.97
N THR A 32 -2.85 11.73 7.26
CA THR A 32 -2.10 11.28 6.09
C THR A 32 -2.55 12.06 4.86
N PRO A 33 -1.65 12.81 4.19
CA PRO A 33 -2.03 13.58 3.01
C PRO A 33 -2.31 12.68 1.80
N LEU A 34 -3.18 13.14 0.89
CA LEU A 34 -3.60 12.37 -0.29
C LEU A 34 -2.43 11.93 -1.17
N TRP A 35 -1.49 12.84 -1.46
CA TRP A 35 -0.32 12.55 -2.31
C TRP A 35 0.52 11.39 -1.80
N MET A 36 0.53 11.15 -0.49
CA MET A 36 1.26 10.04 0.12
C MET A 36 0.56 8.71 -0.15
N MET A 37 -0.77 8.69 -0.07
CA MET A 37 -1.58 7.51 -0.44
C MET A 37 -1.51 7.24 -1.95
N GLU A 38 -1.51 8.28 -2.79
CA GLU A 38 -1.32 8.16 -4.23
C GLU A 38 0.04 7.55 -4.56
N ARG A 39 1.11 8.03 -3.93
CA ARG A 39 2.46 7.47 -4.08
C ARG A 39 2.52 5.99 -3.71
N VAL A 40 1.84 5.58 -2.64
CA VAL A 40 1.72 4.16 -2.24
C VAL A 40 0.95 3.36 -3.30
N SER A 41 -0.18 3.87 -3.77
CA SER A 41 -0.99 3.23 -4.81
C SER A 41 -0.20 3.04 -6.11
N GLU A 42 0.50 4.07 -6.58
CA GLU A 42 1.36 4.02 -7.76
C GLU A 42 2.50 3.01 -7.60
N PHE A 43 3.11 2.95 -6.41
CA PHE A 43 4.18 2.00 -6.12
C PHE A 43 3.67 0.56 -6.20
N ILE A 44 2.52 0.27 -5.59
CA ILE A 44 1.89 -1.06 -5.63
C ILE A 44 1.50 -1.43 -7.07
N SER A 45 0.97 -0.48 -7.85
CA SER A 45 0.63 -0.69 -9.26
C SER A 45 1.83 -0.94 -10.16
N LYS A 46 3.06 -0.60 -9.75
CA LYS A 46 4.30 -0.91 -10.48
C LYS A 46 4.88 -2.27 -10.13
N ILE A 47 4.54 -2.81 -8.95
CA ILE A 47 5.00 -4.13 -8.50
C ILE A 47 4.17 -5.26 -9.13
N LYS A 48 2.87 -5.01 -9.33
CA LYS A 48 1.93 -5.95 -9.95
C LYS A 48 1.99 -5.88 -11.46
#